data_AF-A0A068WTN2-F1
#
_entry.id   AF-A0A068WTN2-F1
#
_cell.length_a   1.000
_cell.length_b   1.000
_cell.length_c   1.000
_cell.angle_alpha   90.00
_cell.angle_beta   90.00
_cell.angle_gamma   90.00
#
_symmetry.space_group_name_H-M   'P 1'
#
loop_
_entity.id
_entity.type
_entity.pdbx_description
1 polymer ?
#
loop_
_entity_poly.entity_id
_entity_poly.type
_entity_poly.pdbx_seq_one_letter_code
_entity_poly.pdbx_strand_id
1 'polypeptide(L)' 'MVAAFALFLLVVISYSEARIDPCKQPIKAGMCLGYFPKWGMNQETGQCEEFIYGGCGGNMNQFDSKEQCELLCGR' A
#
# COMPACT_ATOMS: atom_id res chain seq x y z
N MET A 1 -12.35 32.91 -15.13
CA MET A 1 -12.01 32.43 -13.77
C MET A 1 -12.81 31.22 -13.32
N VAL A 2 -14.07 31.02 -13.75
CA VAL A 2 -14.89 29.85 -13.38
C VAL A 2 -14.43 28.53 -14.05
N ALA A 3 -13.88 28.59 -15.28
CA ALA A 3 -13.43 27.41 -16.03
C ALA A 3 -12.16 26.72 -15.46
N ALA A 4 -11.24 27.48 -14.87
CA ALA A 4 -10.00 26.94 -14.29
C ALA A 4 -10.25 26.17 -12.98
N PHE A 5 -11.22 26.63 -12.17
CA PHE A 5 -11.66 25.91 -10.97
C PHE A 5 -12.43 24.64 -11.30
N ALA A 6 -13.25 24.63 -12.36
CA ALA A 6 -13.93 23.44 -12.82
C ALA A 6 -12.95 22.36 -13.33
N LEU A 7 -11.89 22.76 -14.05
CA LEU A 7 -10.81 21.84 -14.44
C LEU A 7 -10.01 21.35 -13.24
N PHE A 8 -9.70 22.22 -12.27
CA PHE A 8 -9.01 21.81 -11.04
C PHE A 8 -9.87 20.85 -10.22
N LEU A 9 -11.18 21.09 -10.13
CA LEU A 9 -12.16 20.19 -9.51
C LEU A 9 -12.29 18.86 -10.25
N LEU A 10 -12.37 18.85 -11.58
CA LEU A 10 -12.41 17.60 -12.35
C LEU A 10 -11.09 16.82 -12.26
N VAL A 11 -9.96 17.51 -12.14
CA VAL A 11 -8.65 16.89 -11.86
C VAL A 11 -8.59 16.36 -10.42
N VAL A 12 -9.06 17.09 -9.39
CA VAL A 12 -9.07 16.55 -8.00
C VAL A 12 -10.12 15.46 -7.77
N ILE A 13 -11.27 15.51 -8.43
CA ILE A 13 -12.34 14.50 -8.31
C ILE A 13 -11.90 13.20 -9.01
N SER A 14 -11.15 13.28 -10.11
CA SER A 14 -10.52 12.10 -10.76
C SER A 14 -9.25 11.60 -10.05
N TYR A 15 -8.54 12.46 -9.32
CA TYR A 15 -7.38 12.07 -8.49
C TYR A 15 -7.74 11.54 -7.09
N SER A 16 -9.00 11.67 -6.68
CA SER A 16 -9.53 11.17 -5.41
C SER A 16 -10.13 9.76 -5.54
N GLU A 17 -9.79 9.01 -6.58
CA GLU A 17 -10.05 7.57 -6.56
C GLU A 17 -9.37 6.97 -5.33
N ALA A 18 -10.18 6.28 -4.53
CA ALA A 18 -9.86 5.76 -3.21
C ALA A 18 -8.42 5.22 -3.17
N ARG A 19 -7.49 5.96 -2.56
CA ARG A 19 -6.18 5.39 -2.23
C ARG A 19 -6.46 4.25 -1.27
N ILE A 20 -6.39 3.02 -1.76
CA ILE A 20 -6.55 1.83 -0.93
C ILE A 20 -5.40 1.88 0.08
N ASP A 21 -5.74 2.12 1.34
CA ASP A 21 -4.79 2.22 2.43
C ASP A 21 -3.90 0.97 2.44
N PRO A 22 -2.58 1.09 2.20
CA PRO A 22 -1.66 -0.04 2.19
C PRO A 22 -1.81 -0.91 3.43
N CYS A 23 -2.04 -0.29 4.58
CA CYS A 23 -2.13 -1.00 5.85
C CYS A 23 -3.34 -1.94 5.90
N LYS A 24 -4.41 -1.66 5.14
CA LYS A 24 -5.65 -2.46 5.10
C LYS A 24 -5.66 -3.52 3.98
N GLN A 25 -4.62 -3.58 3.17
CA GLN A 25 -4.51 -4.58 2.11
C GLN A 25 -3.96 -5.90 2.68
N PRO A 26 -4.30 -7.06 2.11
CA PRO A 26 -3.72 -8.33 2.55
C PRO A 26 -2.23 -8.39 2.23
N ILE A 27 -1.45 -9.13 3.02
CA ILE A 27 -0.08 -9.49 2.65
C ILE A 27 -0.13 -10.33 1.36
N LYS A 28 0.63 -9.92 0.34
CA LYS A 28 0.55 -10.53 -0.99
C LYS A 28 1.93 -10.77 -1.61
N ALA A 29 2.34 -12.03 -1.63
CA ALA A 29 3.58 -12.47 -2.28
C ALA A 29 3.62 -12.18 -3.79
N GLY A 30 2.47 -12.23 -4.46
CA GLY A 30 2.40 -12.08 -5.91
C GLY A 30 2.70 -13.39 -6.66
N MET A 31 2.89 -13.30 -7.98
CA MET A 31 2.95 -14.49 -8.86
C MET A 31 4.35 -14.87 -9.31
N CYS A 32 5.32 -13.98 -9.16
CA CYS A 32 6.72 -14.27 -9.46
C CYS A 32 7.36 -15.10 -8.32
N LEU A 33 8.47 -15.77 -8.61
CA LEU A 33 9.16 -16.69 -7.70
C LEU A 33 10.49 -16.13 -7.15
N GLY A 34 10.64 -14.79 -7.16
CA GLY A 34 11.77 -14.13 -6.52
C GLY A 34 11.74 -14.25 -5.00
N TYR A 35 12.89 -13.99 -4.37
CA TYR A 35 13.02 -13.99 -2.92
C TYR A 35 13.35 -12.59 -2.45
N PHE A 36 12.31 -11.82 -2.10
CA PHE A 36 12.45 -10.47 -1.57
C PHE A 36 11.78 -10.38 -0.20
N PRO A 37 12.54 -10.49 0.90
CA PRO A 37 12.01 -10.27 2.24
C PRO A 37 11.41 -8.86 2.36
N LYS A 38 10.18 -8.79 2.84
CA LYS A 38 9.41 -7.56 3.06
C LYS A 38 8.62 -7.67 4.35
N TRP A 39 8.19 -6.54 4.87
CA TRP A 39 7.29 -6.44 6.01
C TRP A 39 5.91 -6.00 5.55
N GLY A 40 4.85 -6.56 6.14
CA GLY A 40 3.47 -6.16 5.87
C GLY A 40 2.63 -6.21 7.14
N MET A 41 1.63 -5.33 7.24
CA MET A 41 0.69 -5.33 8.35
C MET A 41 -0.25 -6.54 8.23
N ASN A 42 -0.18 -7.46 9.18
CA ASN A 42 -1.14 -8.54 9.34
C ASN A 42 -2.36 -8.02 10.11
N GLN A 43 -3.49 -7.94 9.41
CA GLN A 43 -4.76 -7.44 9.96
C GLN A 43 -5.38 -8.36 11.03
N GLU A 44 -5.04 -9.64 11.04
CA GLU A 44 -5.55 -10.60 12.03
C GLU A 44 -4.82 -10.47 13.37
N THR A 45 -3.50 -10.27 13.32
CA THR A 45 -2.67 -10.14 14.53
C THR A 45 -2.49 -8.68 14.97
N GLY A 46 -2.72 -7.72 14.07
CA GLY A 46 -2.43 -6.31 14.27
C GLY A 46 -0.94 -6.00 14.31
N GLN A 47 -0.09 -6.87 13.75
CA GLN A 47 1.36 -6.75 13.80
C GLN A 47 1.99 -6.67 12.42
N CYS A 48 3.12 -5.97 12.32
CA CYS A 48 3.97 -6.02 11.13
C CYS A 48 4.77 -7.33 11.12
N GLU A 49 4.51 -8.16 10.10
CA GLU A 49 5.10 -9.49 9.95
C GLU A 49 5.95 -9.56 8.68
N GLU A 50 7.03 -10.33 8.73
CA GLU A 50 7.89 -10.58 7.58
C GLU A 50 7.23 -11.59 6.61
N PHE A 51 7.32 -11.33 5.31
CA PHE A 51 6.89 -12.24 4.26
C PHE A 51 7.81 -12.15 3.03
N ILE A 52 7.70 -13.13 2.13
CA ILE A 52 8.47 -13.14 0.88
C ILE A 52 7.62 -12.56 -0.26
N TYR A 53 8.04 -11.41 -0.78
CA TYR A 53 7.52 -10.89 -2.03
C TYR A 53 8.22 -11.57 -3.22
N GLY A 54 7.43 -12.02 -4.19
CA GLY A 54 7.88 -12.73 -5.37
C GLY A 54 8.54 -11.84 -6.43
N GLY A 55 8.44 -10.52 -6.30
CA GLY A 55 9.00 -9.54 -7.26
C GLY A 55 7.99 -9.00 -8.28
N CYS A 56 6.79 -9.57 -8.39
CA CYS A 56 5.71 -9.03 -9.22
C CYS A 56 4.30 -9.42 -8.73
N GLY A 57 3.28 -8.62 -9.05
CA GLY A 57 1.86 -8.95 -8.80
C GLY A 57 1.39 -8.80 -7.34
N GLY A 58 2.22 -8.21 -6.48
CA GLY A 58 1.91 -7.87 -5.08
C GLY A 58 1.00 -6.64 -4.96
N ASN A 59 1.02 -6.00 -3.81
CA ASN A 59 0.27 -4.77 -3.55
C ASN A 59 1.11 -3.81 -2.68
N MET A 60 0.52 -2.76 -2.11
CA MET A 60 1.28 -1.74 -1.37
C MET A 60 1.54 -2.09 0.10
N ASN A 61 0.96 -3.17 0.64
CA ASN A 61 1.27 -3.67 1.99
C ASN A 61 2.62 -4.41 2.00
N GLN A 62 3.68 -3.70 1.63
CA GLN A 62 5.04 -4.21 1.60
C GLN A 62 6.02 -3.08 1.94
N PHE A 63 6.89 -3.33 2.91
CA PHE A 63 7.85 -2.37 3.44
C PHE A 63 9.23 -3.03 3.54
N ASP A 64 10.29 -2.22 3.46
CA ASP A 64 11.68 -2.72 3.49
C ASP A 64 12.15 -3.06 4.90
N SER A 65 11.46 -2.57 5.93
CA SER A 65 11.81 -2.79 7.34
C SER A 65 10.58 -2.86 8.21
N LYS A 66 10.73 -3.50 9.38
CA LYS A 66 9.68 -3.57 10.40
C LYS A 66 9.29 -2.18 10.87
N GLU A 67 10.28 -1.33 11.11
CA GLU A 67 10.12 0.03 11.60
C GLU A 67 9.33 0.89 10.61
N GLN A 68 9.58 0.74 9.30
CA GLN A 68 8.79 1.43 8.27
C GLN A 68 7.33 0.97 8.27
N CYS A 69 7.09 -0.33 8.40
CA CYS A 69 5.74 -0.87 8.50
C CYS A 69 5.01 -0.32 9.74
N GLU A 70 5.64 -0.39 10.91
CA GLU A 70 5.07 0.08 12.17
C GLU A 70 4.83 1.59 12.17
N LEU A 71 5.75 2.37 11.60
CA LEU A 71 5.59 3.83 11.46
C LEU A 71 4.37 4.19 10.60
N LEU A 72 4.11 3.42 9.53
CA LEU A 72 3.02 3.71 8.59
C LEU A 72 1.68 3.12 9.04
N CYS A 73 1.70 1.97 9.69
CA CYS A 73 0.52 1.15 9.97
C CYS A 73 0.22 0.89 11.45
N GLY A 74 1.13 1.18 12.38
CA GLY A 74 0.97 0.97 13.83
C GLY A 74 0.03 1.99 14.50
N ARG A 75 -1.19 2.15 13.97
CA ARG A 75 -2.22 3.05 14.49
C ARG A 75 -3.33 2.29 15.18
#